data_AF-A0A7R9WTD9-F1
#
_entry.id   AF-A0A7R9WTD9-F1
#
_cell.length_a   1.000
_cell.length_b   1.000
_cell.length_c   1.000
_cell.angle_alpha   90.00
_cell.angle_beta   90.00
_cell.angle_gamma   90.00
#
_symmetry.space_group_name_H-M   'P 1'
#
loop_
_entity.id
_entity.type
_entity.pdbx_description
1 polymer ?
#
loop_
_entity_poly.entity_id
_entity_poly.type
_entity_poly.pdbx_seq_one_letter_code
_entity_poly.pdbx_strand_id
1 'polypeptide(L)'
;DIDLKPNAYTYNAVIQALAKSGEADAAARAERVLQNMVNRHRIGHEEDVKPTTINFNTVLDAWAKSGRGRQSAERSEQILEWMDKLHQGGNKDVKPDTITYNNVLDAWARSGDPSAP
;
A
#
# COMPACT_ATOMS: atom_id res chain seq x y z
N ASP A 1 11.79 -12.96 -27.99
CA ASP A 1 11.43 -11.88 -27.06
C ASP A 1 11.16 -12.45 -25.68
N ILE A 2 11.93 -12.05 -24.68
CA ILE A 2 11.52 -12.24 -23.30
C ILE A 2 10.51 -11.14 -23.02
N ASP A 3 9.22 -11.49 -23.13
CA ASP A 3 8.13 -10.71 -22.55
C ASP A 3 8.37 -10.64 -21.04
N LEU A 4 9.13 -9.63 -20.61
CA LEU A 4 9.49 -9.42 -19.21
C LEU A 4 8.31 -8.74 -18.51
N LYS A 5 7.21 -9.49 -18.42
CA LYS A 5 5.99 -9.07 -17.73
C LYS A 5 6.33 -8.84 -16.25
N PRO A 6 5.96 -7.68 -15.67
CA PRO A 6 6.24 -7.42 -14.26
C PRO A 6 5.55 -8.47 -13.39
N ASN A 7 6.32 -9.09 -12.49
CA ASN A 7 5.86 -10.04 -11.48
C ASN A 7 5.87 -9.39 -10.08
N ALA A 8 5.46 -10.13 -9.05
CA ALA A 8 5.39 -9.64 -7.68
C ALA A 8 6.71 -9.03 -7.16
N TYR A 9 7.86 -9.55 -7.57
CA TYR A 9 9.17 -9.00 -7.19
C TYR A 9 9.40 -7.61 -7.80
N THR A 10 9.09 -7.44 -9.09
CA THR A 10 9.21 -6.15 -9.77
C THR A 10 8.29 -5.10 -9.13
N TYR A 11 7.04 -5.46 -8.83
CA TYR A 11 6.12 -4.56 -8.12
C TYR A 11 6.63 -4.17 -6.74
N ASN A 12 7.08 -5.15 -5.95
CA ASN A 12 7.62 -4.89 -4.62
C ASN A 12 8.85 -3.95 -4.68
N ALA A 13 9.77 -4.19 -5.62
CA ALA A 13 10.94 -3.34 -5.80
C ALA A 13 10.57 -1.89 -6.14
N VAL A 14 9.61 -1.68 -7.05
CA VAL A 14 9.15 -0.34 -7.43
C VAL A 14 8.44 0.35 -6.26
N ILE A 15 7.56 -0.35 -5.54
CA ILE A 15 6.85 0.20 -4.38
C ILE A 15 7.85 0.61 -3.29
N GLN A 16 8.84 -0.25 -2.99
CA GLN A 16 9.87 0.07 -1.99
C GLN A 16 10.77 1.23 -2.42
N ALA A 17 11.16 1.29 -3.70
CA ALA A 17 11.98 2.38 -4.21
C ALA A 17 11.24 3.72 -4.12
N LEU A 18 9.96 3.75 -4.49
CA LEU A 18 9.12 4.94 -4.35
C LEU A 18 8.95 5.30 -2.88
N ALA A 19 8.62 4.35 -2.00
CA ALA A 19 8.45 4.60 -0.57
C ALA A 19 9.70 5.23 0.09
N LYS A 20 10.90 4.91 -0.44
CA LYS A 20 12.19 5.41 0.08
C LYS A 20 12.74 6.63 -0.67
N SER A 21 12.13 7.08 -1.76
CA SER A 21 12.73 8.11 -2.62
C SER A 21 12.72 9.51 -1.99
N GLY A 22 11.83 9.75 -1.02
CA GLY A 22 11.64 11.09 -0.43
C GLY A 22 11.08 12.12 -1.40
N GLU A 23 10.71 11.72 -2.63
CA GLU A 23 10.12 12.60 -3.63
C GLU A 23 8.71 13.04 -3.21
N ALA A 24 8.32 14.23 -3.63
CA ALA A 24 6.92 14.63 -3.57
C ALA A 24 6.04 13.62 -4.33
N ASP A 25 4.86 13.31 -3.79
CA ASP A 25 3.91 12.34 -4.34
C ASP A 25 4.40 10.88 -4.39
N ALA A 26 5.55 10.55 -3.82
CA ALA A 26 6.09 9.19 -3.80
C ALA A 26 5.09 8.16 -3.23
N ALA A 27 4.42 8.50 -2.13
CA ALA A 27 3.39 7.66 -1.52
C ALA A 27 2.20 7.40 -2.49
N ALA A 28 1.71 8.44 -3.17
CA ALA A 28 0.63 8.31 -4.14
C ALA A 28 1.03 7.48 -5.37
N ARG A 29 2.29 7.60 -5.82
CA ARG A 29 2.83 6.77 -6.91
C ARG A 29 2.98 5.31 -6.48
N ALA A 30 3.49 5.06 -5.27
CA ALA A 30 3.59 3.71 -4.71
C ALA A 30 2.21 3.05 -4.60
N GLU A 31 1.21 3.82 -4.15
CA GLU A 31 -0.18 3.35 -4.09
C GLU A 31 -0.74 3.02 -5.49
N ARG A 32 -0.49 3.86 -6.50
CA ARG A 32 -0.93 3.58 -7.88
C ARG A 32 -0.32 2.29 -8.43
N VAL A 33 0.94 2.01 -8.10
CA VAL A 33 1.62 0.77 -8.47
C VAL A 33 0.97 -0.44 -7.77
N LEU A 34 0.63 -0.31 -6.49
CA LEU A 34 -0.12 -1.34 -5.75
C LEU A 34 -1.53 -1.58 -6.32
N GLN A 35 -2.26 -0.52 -6.67
CA GLN A 35 -3.57 -0.61 -7.33
C GLN A 35 -3.46 -1.37 -8.66
N ASN A 36 -2.43 -1.11 -9.46
CA ASN A 36 -2.19 -1.83 -10.69
C ASN A 36 -1.89 -3.32 -10.45
N MET A 37 -1.08 -3.64 -9.44
CA MET A 37 -0.81 -5.02 -9.01
C MET A 37 -2.11 -5.76 -8.63
N VAL A 38 -2.94 -5.15 -7.78
CA VAL A 38 -4.23 -5.73 -7.36
C VAL A 38 -5.17 -5.92 -8.53
N ASN A 39 -5.26 -4.96 -9.45
CA ASN A 39 -6.12 -5.06 -10.63
C ASN A 39 -5.66 -6.16 -11.58
N ARG A 40 -4.36 -6.32 -11.82
CA ARG A 40 -3.84 -7.40 -12.68
C ARG A 40 -4.11 -8.77 -12.07
N HIS A 41 -3.92 -8.95 -10.76
CA HIS A 41 -4.27 -10.20 -10.10
C HIS A 41 -5.78 -10.48 -10.15
N ARG A 42 -6.62 -9.50 -9.78
CA ARG A 42 -8.06 -9.71 -9.63
C ARG A 42 -8.82 -9.79 -10.95
N ILE A 43 -8.49 -8.94 -11.91
CA ILE A 43 -9.19 -8.83 -13.21
C ILE A 43 -8.47 -9.66 -14.28
N GLY A 44 -7.14 -9.62 -14.29
CA GLY A 44 -6.33 -10.37 -15.24
C GLY A 44 -6.11 -11.84 -14.87
N HIS A 45 -6.52 -12.26 -13.66
CA HIS A 45 -6.26 -13.61 -13.12
C HIS A 45 -4.77 -13.99 -13.14
N GLU A 46 -3.91 -13.00 -12.91
CA GLU A 46 -2.47 -13.14 -12.92
C GLU A 46 -1.96 -13.52 -11.52
N GLU A 47 -1.72 -14.81 -11.29
CA GLU A 47 -1.23 -15.33 -10.01
C GLU A 47 0.19 -14.84 -9.67
N ASP A 48 1.00 -14.52 -10.69
CA ASP A 48 2.38 -14.05 -10.55
C ASP A 48 2.50 -12.61 -10.03
N VAL A 49 1.37 -11.89 -9.91
CA VAL A 49 1.30 -10.52 -9.36
C VAL A 49 0.36 -10.43 -8.15
N LYS A 50 0.15 -11.55 -7.44
CA LYS A 50 -0.67 -11.57 -6.23
C LYS A 50 -0.15 -10.62 -5.16
N PRO A 51 -0.95 -9.65 -4.71
CA PRO A 51 -0.53 -8.69 -3.69
C PRO A 51 -0.50 -9.35 -2.31
N THR A 52 0.40 -8.89 -1.46
CA THR A 52 0.60 -9.39 -0.09
C THR A 52 0.56 -8.25 0.93
N THR A 53 0.38 -8.59 2.20
CA THR A 53 0.46 -7.64 3.33
C THR A 53 1.73 -6.79 3.30
N ILE A 54 2.87 -7.33 2.81
CA ILE A 54 4.13 -6.57 2.66
C ILE A 54 3.97 -5.40 1.67
N ASN A 55 3.30 -5.63 0.54
CA ASN A 55 3.10 -4.58 -0.46
C ASN A 55 2.26 -3.43 0.11
N PHE A 56 1.20 -3.76 0.84
CA PHE A 56 0.34 -2.78 1.51
C PHE A 56 1.06 -2.04 2.64
N ASN A 57 1.74 -2.75 3.53
CA ASN A 57 2.49 -2.15 4.63
C ASN A 57 3.57 -1.19 4.12
N THR A 58 4.19 -1.48 2.98
CA THR A 58 5.16 -0.56 2.36
C THR A 58 4.50 0.73 1.87
N VAL A 59 3.30 0.67 1.30
CA VAL A 59 2.56 1.87 0.86
C VAL A 59 2.05 2.67 2.07
N LEU A 60 1.57 2.00 3.11
CA LEU A 60 1.15 2.64 4.36
C LEU A 60 2.30 3.38 5.05
N ASP A 61 3.48 2.75 5.12
CA ASP A 61 4.69 3.38 5.65
C ASP A 61 5.08 4.64 4.84
N ALA A 62 4.96 4.57 3.51
CA ALA A 62 5.19 5.73 2.64
C ALA A 62 4.20 6.88 2.90
N TRP A 63 2.91 6.57 3.10
CA TRP A 63 1.91 7.57 3.44
C TRP A 63 2.17 8.19 4.81
N ALA A 64 2.44 7.39 5.84
CA ALA A 64 2.76 7.87 7.18
C ALA A 64 3.95 8.85 7.18
N LYS A 65 4.96 8.57 6.36
CA LYS A 65 6.18 9.41 6.21
C LYS A 65 6.05 10.54 5.20
N SER A 66 4.94 10.64 4.47
CA SER A 66 4.78 11.60 3.36
C SER A 66 4.69 13.06 3.81
N GLY A 67 4.46 13.32 5.10
CA GLY A 67 4.34 14.67 5.64
C GLY A 67 3.09 15.42 5.17
N ARG A 68 2.06 14.72 4.67
CA ARG A 68 0.83 15.34 4.12
C ARG A 68 -0.27 15.59 5.16
N GLY A 69 0.08 15.61 6.45
CA GLY A 69 -0.86 15.88 7.54
C GLY A 69 -2.06 14.93 7.51
N ARG A 70 -3.25 15.48 7.77
CA ARG A 70 -4.53 14.76 7.75
C ARG A 70 -4.79 13.94 6.48
N GLN A 71 -4.39 14.44 5.30
CA GLN A 71 -4.58 13.69 4.05
C GLN A 71 -3.88 12.33 4.08
N SER A 72 -2.67 12.26 4.65
CA SER A 72 -1.94 11.00 4.73
C SER A 72 -2.60 9.98 5.66
N ALA A 73 -3.22 10.45 6.73
CA ALA A 73 -3.93 9.62 7.69
C ALA A 73 -5.23 9.06 7.10
N GLU A 74 -6.06 9.92 6.50
CA GLU A 74 -7.30 9.49 5.83
C GLU A 74 -7.03 8.50 4.70
N ARG A 75 -5.94 8.69 3.94
CA ARG A 75 -5.52 7.73 2.91
C ARG A 75 -5.04 6.41 3.50
N SER A 76 -4.35 6.44 4.64
CA SER A 76 -3.91 5.23 5.34
C SER A 76 -5.10 4.40 5.83
N GLU A 77 -6.15 5.03 6.36
CA GLU A 77 -7.40 4.34 6.72
C GLU A 77 -8.10 3.72 5.52
N GLN A 78 -8.19 4.45 4.41
CA GLN A 78 -8.82 3.93 3.18
C GLN A 78 -8.06 2.72 2.63
N ILE A 79 -6.73 2.68 2.79
CA ILE A 79 -5.91 1.53 2.41
C ILE A 79 -6.14 0.35 3.38
N LEU A 80 -6.25 0.59 4.68
CA LEU A 80 -6.60 -0.44 5.66
C LEU A 80 -7.97 -1.06 5.35
N GLU A 81 -8.99 -0.24 5.09
CA GLU A 81 -10.31 -0.73 4.68
C GLU A 81 -10.24 -1.56 3.38
N TRP A 82 -9.38 -1.15 2.45
CA TRP A 82 -9.18 -1.87 1.20
C TRP A 82 -8.55 -3.24 1.45
N MET A 83 -7.55 -3.34 2.34
CA MET A 83 -6.99 -4.63 2.77
C MET A 83 -8.06 -5.53 3.37
N ASP A 84 -8.88 -5.00 4.28
CA ASP A 84 -9.96 -5.75 4.92
C ASP A 84 -10.96 -6.28 3.89
N LYS A 85 -11.38 -5.45 2.93
CA LYS A 85 -12.28 -5.86 1.84
C LYS A 85 -11.69 -6.99 0.99
N LEU A 86 -10.39 -6.90 0.65
CA LEU A 86 -9.71 -7.95 -0.11
C LEU A 86 -9.56 -9.25 0.69
N HIS A 87 -9.28 -9.14 2.00
CA HIS A 87 -9.15 -10.27 2.89
C HIS A 87 -10.49 -11.01 3.06
N GLN A 88 -11.55 -10.28 3.34
CA GLN A 88 -12.92 -10.81 3.42
C GLN A 88 -13.39 -11.39 2.08
N GLY A 89 -12.91 -10.85 0.96
CA GLY A 89 -13.10 -11.38 -0.39
C GLY A 89 -12.32 -12.67 -0.71
N GLY A 90 -11.59 -13.24 0.25
CA GLY A 90 -10.92 -14.53 0.14
C GLY A 90 -9.40 -14.45 -0.10
N ASN A 91 -8.83 -13.25 -0.26
CA ASN A 91 -7.38 -13.11 -0.37
C ASN A 91 -6.73 -13.17 1.03
N LYS A 92 -6.30 -14.37 1.46
CA LYS A 92 -5.69 -14.56 2.78
C LYS A 92 -4.33 -13.86 2.93
N ASP A 93 -3.65 -13.55 1.83
CA ASP A 93 -2.29 -13.02 1.82
C ASP A 93 -2.21 -11.50 2.07
N VAL A 94 -3.35 -10.81 2.18
CA VAL A 94 -3.44 -9.36 2.44
C VAL A 94 -4.11 -9.04 3.77
N LYS A 95 -4.21 -10.03 4.68
CA LYS A 95 -4.77 -9.82 6.02
C LYS A 95 -3.98 -8.71 6.74
N PRO A 96 -4.64 -7.66 7.26
CA PRO A 96 -3.99 -6.68 8.12
C PRO A 96 -3.31 -7.33 9.32
N ASP A 97 -2.11 -6.85 9.63
CA ASP A 97 -1.31 -7.30 10.77
C ASP A 97 -0.93 -6.12 11.68
N THR A 98 -0.16 -6.42 12.74
CA THR A 98 0.30 -5.39 13.68
C THR A 98 1.08 -4.27 12.99
N ILE A 99 1.84 -4.56 11.94
CA ILE A 99 2.57 -3.53 11.18
C ILE A 99 1.57 -2.65 10.42
N THR A 100 0.53 -3.22 9.83
CA THR A 100 -0.55 -2.47 9.17
C THR A 100 -1.16 -1.44 10.12
N TYR A 101 -1.61 -1.87 11.29
CA TYR A 101 -2.23 -0.97 12.27
C TYR A 101 -1.24 0.08 12.79
N ASN A 102 0.00 -0.31 13.08
CA ASN A 102 1.03 0.63 13.52
C ASN A 102 1.31 1.73 12.49
N ASN A 103 1.33 1.40 11.19
CA ASN A 103 1.55 2.39 10.15
C ASN A 103 0.38 3.38 10.03
N VAL A 104 -0.86 2.92 10.17
CA VAL A 104 -2.04 3.80 10.19
C VAL A 104 -2.02 4.72 11.40
N LEU A 105 -1.68 4.20 12.58
CA LEU A 105 -1.53 5.00 13.80
C LEU A 105 -0.38 6.02 13.68
N ASP A 106 0.75 5.65 13.08
CA ASP A 106 1.87 6.58 12.84
C ASP A 106 1.45 7.70 11.88
N ALA A 107 0.66 7.40 10.84
CA ALA A 107 0.12 8.41 9.94
C ALA A 107 -0.79 9.41 10.68
N TRP A 108 -1.67 8.92 11.57
CA TRP A 108 -2.52 9.78 12.42
C TRP A 108 -1.69 10.59 13.41
N ALA A 109 -0.72 9.99 14.10
CA ALA A 109 0.14 10.69 15.05
C ALA A 109 0.94 11.81 14.39
N ARG A 110 1.39 11.60 13.14
CA ARG A 110 2.11 12.60 12.33
C ARG A 110 1.21 13.62 11.66
N SER A 111 -0.10 13.36 11.61
CA SER A 111 -1.05 14.23 10.91
C SER A 111 -1.19 15.61 11.54
N GLY A 112 -0.90 15.71 12.84
CA GLY A 112 -1.16 16.91 13.66
C GLY A 112 -2.65 17.18 13.85
N ASP A 113 -3.53 16.24 13.49
CA ASP A 113 -4.98 16.39 13.65
C ASP A 113 -5.39 16.19 15.13
N PRO A 114 -6.06 17.18 15.76
CA PRO A 114 -6.53 17.06 17.14
C PRO A 114 -7.57 15.95 17.35
N SER A 115 -8.19 15.47 16.27
CA SER A 115 -9.17 14.38 16.27
C SER A 115 -8.57 13.02 15.88
N ALA A 116 -7.23 12.90 15.88
CA ALA A 116 -6.58 11.61 15.75
C ALA A 116 -7.16 10.61 16.79
N PRO A 117 -7.52 9.38 16.36
CA PRO A 117 -8.23 8.40 17.19
C PRO A 117 -7.41 7.84 18.35
#